data_AF-A0A948B9T9-F1
#
_entry.id   AF-A0A948B9T9-F1
#
_cell.length_a   1.000
_cell.length_b   1.000
_cell.length_c   1.000
_cell.angle_alpha   90.00
_cell.angle_beta   90.00
_cell.angle_gamma   90.00
#
_symmetry.space_group_name_H-M   'P 1'
#
loop_
_entity.id
_entity.type
_entity.pdbx_description
1 polymer ?
#
loop_
_entity_poly.entity_id
_entity_poly.type
_entity_poly.pdbx_seq_one_letter_code
_entity_poly.pdbx_strand_id
1 'polypeptide(L)'
;MKAALRRNHRIQILYLLFCIFLFSLAGCAGLQPEQAPISPVGYYLPVVEDSDFFRFAPIFLVEENNFPVNRIGIPSARITPSGDTKVFVDPRRPALYVQKVFFKTDNAAYTNYIYRIHFEKVPFSHLTGGYNVGLITIVTVNAQKQPVLITSVHTCGCYLNFIPTSYLPQKAFPEAWDISKQRVYGETLPGLLALSESALNRQEQYYLALRKGTHRVMGAGVIGPDPAESNREIFRVPMFPIELLQALPLGETTTGFYDTQGFRKGYVKGSFKPYERLLMSWWAMDWHIGEDKDYGPAETTGTVFYTSLKFWAREESDMWNFPEFLKYWGWNL
;
A
#
# COMPACT_ATOMS: atom_id res chain seq x y z
N MET A 1 -29.85 -36.45 40.02
CA MET A 1 -29.12 -35.20 40.37
C MET A 1 -27.95 -34.86 39.44
N LYS A 2 -26.99 -35.75 39.14
CA LYS A 2 -25.82 -35.44 38.28
C LYS A 2 -26.16 -35.04 36.82
N ALA A 3 -27.27 -35.53 36.26
CA ALA A 3 -27.71 -35.19 34.90
C ALA A 3 -28.28 -33.76 34.78
N ALA A 4 -28.94 -33.25 35.83
CA ALA A 4 -29.50 -31.90 35.84
C ALA A 4 -28.40 -30.82 35.94
N LEU A 5 -27.35 -31.07 36.73
CA LEU A 5 -26.18 -30.20 36.84
C LEU A 5 -25.39 -30.09 35.53
N ARG A 6 -25.27 -31.18 34.75
CA ARG A 6 -24.58 -31.15 33.43
C ARG A 6 -25.34 -30.36 32.37
N ARG A 7 -26.67 -30.29 32.46
CA ARG A 7 -27.51 -29.54 31.51
C ARG A 7 -27.34 -28.02 31.69
N ASN A 8 -27.24 -27.56 32.93
CA ASN A 8 -27.06 -26.14 33.24
C ASN A 8 -25.68 -25.60 32.80
N HIS A 9 -24.61 -26.39 32.91
CA HIS A 9 -23.29 -25.96 32.40
C HIS A 9 -23.22 -25.85 30.87
N ARG A 10 -23.88 -26.73 30.13
CA ARG A 10 -23.91 -26.62 28.66
C ARG A 10 -24.62 -25.35 28.20
N ILE A 11 -25.72 -25.00 28.86
CA ILE A 11 -26.49 -23.79 28.57
C ILE A 11 -25.68 -22.54 28.92
N GLN A 12 -24.99 -22.52 30.06
CA GLN A 12 -24.10 -21.40 30.44
C GLN A 12 -22.94 -21.21 29.48
N ILE A 13 -22.31 -22.29 28.99
CA ILE A 13 -21.24 -22.21 27.98
C ILE A 13 -21.78 -21.65 26.65
N LEU A 14 -22.96 -22.07 26.22
CA LEU A 14 -23.61 -21.54 25.02
C LEU A 14 -23.93 -20.04 25.15
N TYR A 15 -24.44 -19.58 26.30
CA TYR A 15 -24.65 -18.15 26.54
C TYR A 15 -23.34 -17.37 26.58
N LEU A 16 -22.28 -17.91 27.20
CA LEU A 16 -20.97 -17.25 27.22
C LEU A 16 -20.40 -17.12 25.81
N LEU A 17 -20.46 -18.17 25.00
CA LEU A 17 -20.02 -18.15 23.60
C LEU A 17 -20.85 -17.19 22.75
N PHE A 18 -22.17 -17.12 22.97
CA PHE A 18 -23.05 -16.18 22.28
C PHE A 18 -22.77 -14.73 22.69
N CYS A 19 -22.50 -14.45 23.97
CA CYS A 19 -22.08 -13.13 24.43
C CYS A 19 -20.72 -12.75 23.85
N ILE A 20 -19.73 -13.65 23.84
CA ILE A 20 -18.42 -13.42 23.21
C ILE A 20 -18.60 -13.13 21.72
N PHE A 21 -19.46 -13.89 21.04
CA PHE A 21 -19.81 -13.67 19.63
C PHE A 21 -20.45 -12.29 19.42
N LEU A 22 -21.44 -11.89 20.21
CA LEU A 22 -22.06 -10.57 20.14
C LEU A 22 -21.09 -9.43 20.43
N PHE A 23 -20.21 -9.57 21.43
CA PHE A 23 -19.16 -8.58 21.72
C PHE A 23 -18.12 -8.51 20.58
N SER A 24 -17.82 -9.63 19.92
CA SER A 24 -16.95 -9.64 18.74
C SER A 24 -17.60 -8.97 17.52
N LEU A 25 -18.93 -9.01 17.40
CA LEU A 25 -19.67 -8.29 16.36
C LEU A 25 -19.73 -6.77 16.62
N ALA A 26 -19.75 -6.34 17.89
CA ALA A 26 -19.75 -4.92 18.26
C ALA A 26 -18.36 -4.25 18.12
N GLY A 27 -17.27 -5.03 18.08
CA GLY A 27 -15.89 -4.51 18.02
C GLY A 27 -15.48 -3.85 16.69
N CYS A 28 -16.32 -3.93 15.65
CA CYS A 28 -16.02 -3.33 14.34
C CYS A 28 -16.72 -1.97 14.10
N ALA A 29 -17.55 -1.51 15.03
CA ALA A 29 -18.11 -0.15 15.01
C ALA A 29 -17.10 0.85 15.59
N GLY A 30 -15.90 0.89 15.00
CA GLY A 30 -14.92 1.93 15.30
C GLY A 30 -15.44 3.27 14.78
N LEU A 31 -15.76 4.15 15.73
CA LEU A 31 -16.06 5.58 15.56
C LEU A 31 -15.21 6.17 14.44
N GLN A 32 -15.85 6.86 13.48
CA GLN A 32 -15.14 7.77 12.59
C GLN A 32 -14.28 8.68 13.48
N PRO A 33 -12.95 8.73 13.32
CA PRO A 33 -12.19 9.77 13.94
C PRO A 33 -12.71 11.08 13.35
N GLU A 34 -13.36 11.87 14.20
CA GLU A 34 -13.52 13.30 14.03
C GLU A 34 -12.17 13.87 13.57
N GLN A 35 -12.18 14.79 12.60
CA GLN A 35 -10.99 15.38 11.99
C GLN A 35 -10.12 16.03 13.08
N ALA A 36 -9.23 15.25 13.69
CA ALA A 36 -8.31 15.74 14.71
C ALA A 36 -7.28 16.65 14.03
N PRO A 37 -7.09 17.89 14.50
CA PRO A 37 -6.13 18.80 13.90
C PRO A 37 -4.68 18.38 14.18
N ILE A 38 -3.87 18.48 13.13
CA ILE A 38 -2.41 18.60 13.04
C ILE A 38 -1.63 17.77 14.06
N SER A 39 -1.74 16.44 13.95
CA SER A 39 -0.67 15.58 14.42
C SER A 39 0.58 15.83 13.58
N PRO A 40 1.82 15.77 14.10
CA PRO A 40 3.01 16.18 13.34
C PRO A 40 3.06 15.41 12.02
N VAL A 41 2.96 16.16 10.93
CA VAL A 41 2.95 15.60 9.57
C VAL A 41 4.38 15.63 9.04
N GLY A 42 4.90 14.45 8.70
CA GLY A 42 6.16 14.33 7.98
C GLY A 42 5.93 14.58 6.49
N TYR A 43 6.69 15.51 5.91
CA TYR A 43 6.66 15.82 4.48
C TYR A 43 7.81 15.12 3.79
N TYR A 44 7.52 14.04 3.07
CA TYR A 44 8.50 13.23 2.37
C TYR A 44 8.58 13.66 0.91
N LEU A 45 9.60 14.45 0.61
CA LEU A 45 9.84 15.01 -0.72
C LEU A 45 10.91 14.18 -1.44
N PRO A 46 10.58 13.60 -2.60
CA PRO A 46 11.57 12.99 -3.49
C PRO A 46 12.71 13.98 -3.78
N VAL A 47 13.96 13.51 -3.73
CA VAL A 47 15.13 14.33 -4.10
C VAL A 47 15.15 14.57 -5.61
N VAL A 48 15.56 15.77 -5.99
CA VAL A 48 15.66 16.21 -7.39
C VAL A 48 16.80 15.43 -8.07
N GLU A 49 16.42 14.53 -8.96
CA GLU A 49 17.30 13.97 -9.99
C GLU A 49 16.61 14.24 -11.33
N ASP A 50 17.34 14.72 -12.34
CA ASP A 50 16.78 15.03 -13.67
C ASP A 50 16.29 13.75 -14.36
N SER A 51 15.07 13.34 -14.02
CA SER A 51 14.47 12.07 -14.41
C SER A 51 12.95 12.20 -14.49
N ASP A 52 12.34 11.42 -15.38
CA ASP A 52 10.88 11.29 -15.43
C ASP A 52 10.32 10.77 -14.08
N PHE A 53 11.09 9.95 -13.35
CA PHE A 53 10.73 9.50 -12.00
C PHE A 53 10.53 10.66 -11.06
N PHE A 54 11.46 11.62 -11.05
CA PHE A 54 11.27 12.84 -10.29
C PHE A 54 10.01 13.54 -10.78
N ARG A 55 9.88 13.86 -12.07
CA ARG A 55 8.73 14.63 -12.58
C ARG A 55 7.38 14.17 -12.05
N PHE A 56 7.13 12.86 -12.03
CA PHE A 56 5.85 12.29 -11.61
C PHE A 56 5.80 11.78 -10.17
N ALA A 57 6.83 11.96 -9.34
CA ALA A 57 6.81 11.40 -7.98
C ALA A 57 5.82 12.14 -7.05
N PRO A 58 5.04 11.40 -6.23
CA PRO A 58 4.18 12.01 -5.21
C PRO A 58 5.01 12.57 -4.05
N ILE A 59 4.46 13.58 -3.38
CA ILE A 59 4.83 13.89 -1.99
C ILE A 59 4.04 12.96 -1.06
N PHE A 60 4.67 12.36 -0.06
CA PHE A 60 3.95 11.65 0.99
C PHE A 60 3.83 12.53 2.23
N LEU A 61 2.60 12.71 2.72
CA LEU A 61 2.30 13.39 3.97
C LEU A 61 1.95 12.33 5.01
N VAL A 62 2.75 12.17 6.06
CA VAL A 62 2.57 11.07 7.01
C VAL A 62 2.14 11.59 8.36
N GLU A 63 0.95 11.20 8.83
CA GLU A 63 0.47 11.52 10.17
C GLU A 63 1.35 10.90 11.26
N GLU A 64 1.51 11.63 12.38
CA GLU A 64 2.22 11.13 13.57
C GLU A 64 3.65 10.66 13.27
N ASN A 65 4.35 11.46 12.47
CA ASN A 65 5.70 11.16 12.01
C ASN A 65 6.75 11.14 13.14
N ASN A 66 6.42 11.70 14.30
CA ASN A 66 7.23 11.59 15.50
C ASN A 66 7.39 10.13 15.97
N PHE A 67 6.48 9.22 15.62
CA PHE A 67 6.59 7.80 15.94
C PHE A 67 7.32 7.04 14.83
N PRO A 68 8.42 6.31 15.13
CA PRO A 68 9.19 5.59 14.12
C PRO A 68 8.39 4.63 13.25
N VAL A 69 7.34 4.01 13.79
CA VAL A 69 6.51 3.05 13.05
C VAL A 69 5.77 3.67 11.86
N ASN A 70 5.46 4.98 11.94
CA ASN A 70 4.79 5.71 10.87
C ASN A 70 5.79 6.28 9.84
N ARG A 71 7.09 6.28 10.13
CA ARG A 71 8.08 6.88 9.23
C ARG A 71 8.33 5.99 8.03
N ILE A 72 8.44 6.61 6.87
CA ILE A 72 8.99 5.95 5.68
C ILE A 72 10.45 5.63 5.96
N GLY A 73 10.81 4.35 5.81
CA GLY A 73 12.14 3.85 6.11
C GLY A 73 12.78 3.08 4.95
N ILE A 74 14.06 2.76 5.11
CA ILE A 74 14.85 2.02 4.13
C ILE A 74 14.89 0.52 4.51
N PRO A 75 14.42 -0.39 3.64
CA PRO A 75 14.72 -1.82 3.72
C PRO A 75 16.21 -2.05 3.91
N SER A 76 16.56 -2.86 4.90
CA SER A 76 17.92 -3.11 5.36
C SER A 76 18.04 -4.56 5.84
N ALA A 77 19.28 -5.06 5.93
CA ALA A 77 19.57 -6.39 6.44
C ALA A 77 20.64 -6.33 7.52
N ARG A 78 20.61 -7.33 8.43
CA ARG A 78 21.66 -7.54 9.44
C ARG A 78 21.75 -9.01 9.83
N ILE A 79 22.90 -9.41 10.35
CA ILE A 79 23.07 -10.70 11.03
C ILE A 79 22.58 -10.53 12.48
N THR A 80 21.74 -11.44 12.95
CA THR A 80 21.28 -11.49 14.35
C THR A 80 22.37 -12.07 15.25
N PRO A 81 22.26 -11.93 16.59
CA PRO A 81 23.17 -12.61 17.51
C PRO A 81 23.19 -14.15 17.37
N SER A 82 22.14 -14.75 16.83
CA SER A 82 22.06 -16.18 16.52
C SER A 82 22.77 -16.58 15.23
N GLY A 83 23.27 -15.62 14.44
CA GLY A 83 23.89 -15.87 13.13
C GLY A 83 22.90 -15.85 11.95
N ASP A 84 21.62 -15.64 12.20
CA ASP A 84 20.59 -15.61 11.15
C ASP A 84 20.57 -14.27 10.42
N THR A 85 20.23 -14.31 9.13
CA THR A 85 19.96 -13.08 8.38
C THR A 85 18.57 -12.57 8.69
N LYS A 86 18.46 -11.31 9.12
CA LYS A 86 17.19 -10.61 9.33
C LYS A 86 17.10 -9.39 8.42
N VAL A 87 16.02 -9.32 7.63
CA VAL A 87 15.63 -8.08 6.96
C VAL A 87 14.67 -7.29 7.83
N PHE A 88 14.74 -5.96 7.73
CA PHE A 88 13.88 -5.02 8.45
C PHE A 88 13.85 -3.70 7.71
N VAL A 89 12.91 -2.82 8.05
CA VAL A 89 12.88 -1.44 7.54
C VAL A 89 13.42 -0.51 8.62
N ASP A 90 14.42 0.31 8.28
CA ASP A 90 15.01 1.30 9.18
C ASP A 90 14.29 2.66 9.05
N PRO A 91 13.47 3.08 10.04
CA PRO A 91 12.66 4.29 9.96
C PRO A 91 13.47 5.59 10.13
N ARG A 92 14.79 5.50 10.35
CA ARG A 92 15.66 6.69 10.52
C ARG A 92 16.12 7.29 9.19
N ARG A 93 16.01 6.52 8.10
CA ARG A 93 16.45 6.93 6.76
C ARG A 93 15.35 6.60 5.76
N PRO A 94 14.73 7.60 5.11
CA PRO A 94 13.71 7.34 4.12
C PRO A 94 14.32 6.85 2.80
N ALA A 95 13.55 6.06 2.06
CA ALA A 95 13.90 5.59 0.73
C ALA A 95 12.63 5.47 -0.12
N LEU A 96 12.75 5.80 -1.41
CA LEU A 96 11.70 5.63 -2.41
C LEU A 96 12.22 4.72 -3.52
N TYR A 97 11.64 3.53 -3.67
CA TYR A 97 12.05 2.60 -4.73
C TYR A 97 11.23 2.85 -5.99
N VAL A 98 11.88 2.88 -7.14
CA VAL A 98 11.25 3.29 -8.39
C VAL A 98 11.41 2.25 -9.49
N GLN A 99 10.38 2.09 -10.31
CA GLN A 99 10.36 1.21 -11.48
C GLN A 99 9.51 1.81 -12.59
N LYS A 100 9.93 1.61 -13.84
CA LYS A 100 9.20 2.06 -15.03
C LYS A 100 8.69 0.85 -15.80
N VAL A 101 7.40 0.80 -16.08
CA VAL A 101 6.78 -0.29 -16.85
C VAL A 101 5.95 0.30 -17.97
N PHE A 102 6.17 -0.18 -19.20
CA PHE A 102 5.37 0.19 -20.36
C PHE A 102 4.25 -0.83 -20.56
N PHE A 103 3.06 -0.35 -20.91
CA PHE A 103 1.97 -1.22 -21.34
C PHE A 103 1.15 -0.55 -22.45
N LYS A 104 0.35 -1.36 -23.15
CA LYS A 104 -0.54 -0.91 -24.21
C LYS A 104 -1.92 -1.53 -24.01
N THR A 105 -2.95 -0.75 -24.32
CA THR A 105 -4.34 -1.19 -24.41
C THR A 105 -4.84 -1.02 -25.84
N ASP A 106 -6.10 -1.37 -26.09
CA ASP A 106 -6.73 -1.13 -27.40
C ASP A 106 -6.87 0.38 -27.70
N ASN A 107 -6.92 1.21 -26.66
CA ASN A 107 -7.15 2.66 -26.79
C ASN A 107 -5.84 3.44 -26.94
N ALA A 108 -4.78 3.12 -26.18
CA ALA A 108 -3.52 3.85 -26.23
C ALA A 108 -2.33 3.09 -25.62
N ALA A 109 -1.16 3.71 -25.70
CA ALA A 109 0.06 3.28 -25.02
C ALA A 109 0.31 4.14 -23.78
N TYR A 110 0.77 3.51 -22.71
CA TYR A 110 0.94 4.11 -21.40
C TYR A 110 2.27 3.71 -20.76
N THR A 111 2.69 4.52 -19.81
CA THR A 111 3.85 4.26 -18.97
C THR A 111 3.46 4.38 -17.51
N ASN A 112 3.71 3.33 -16.74
CA ASN A 112 3.61 3.34 -15.29
C ASN A 112 4.94 3.76 -14.68
N TYR A 113 4.91 4.85 -13.91
CA TYR A 113 5.95 5.20 -12.94
C TYR A 113 5.53 4.67 -11.58
N ILE A 114 6.24 3.66 -11.11
CA ILE A 114 5.94 2.93 -9.88
C ILE A 114 6.86 3.46 -8.79
N TYR A 115 6.28 3.70 -7.63
CA TYR A 115 6.92 4.25 -6.45
C TYR A 115 6.57 3.37 -5.25
N ARG A 116 7.58 2.77 -4.63
CA ARG A 116 7.40 1.83 -3.51
C ARG A 116 8.11 2.38 -2.28
N ILE A 117 7.35 2.54 -1.20
CA ILE A 117 7.84 2.95 0.13
C ILE A 117 7.57 1.85 1.15
N HIS A 118 8.31 1.87 2.25
CA HIS A 118 8.22 0.87 3.30
C HIS A 118 8.18 1.48 4.70
N PHE A 119 7.54 0.75 5.61
CA PHE A 119 7.40 1.06 7.03
C PHE A 119 7.89 -0.11 7.87
N GLU A 120 8.34 0.16 9.10
CA GLU A 120 8.80 -0.88 10.03
C GLU A 120 7.71 -1.95 10.25
N LYS A 121 6.49 -1.50 10.55
CA LYS A 121 5.35 -2.36 10.87
C LYS A 121 4.03 -1.60 10.92
N VAL A 122 2.94 -2.35 10.77
CA VAL A 122 1.61 -1.97 11.26
C VAL A 122 1.43 -2.58 12.66
N PRO A 123 0.99 -1.83 13.69
CA PRO A 123 0.72 -2.39 15.01
C PRO A 123 -0.27 -3.56 14.99
N PHE A 124 -0.05 -4.59 15.81
CA PHE A 124 -0.91 -5.78 15.93
C PHE A 124 -2.27 -5.51 16.59
N SER A 125 -2.60 -4.25 16.89
CA SER A 125 -3.97 -3.82 17.20
C SER A 125 -4.85 -3.72 15.95
N HIS A 126 -4.27 -3.79 14.75
CA HIS A 126 -4.97 -3.77 13.47
C HIS A 126 -5.00 -5.16 12.84
N LEU A 127 -6.06 -5.44 12.06
CA LEU A 127 -6.19 -6.67 11.27
C LEU A 127 -4.95 -6.92 10.39
N THR A 128 -4.41 -5.85 9.79
CA THR A 128 -3.25 -5.90 8.89
C THR A 128 -1.89 -5.76 9.60
N GLY A 129 -1.88 -5.97 10.92
CA GLY A 129 -0.68 -5.93 11.75
C GLY A 129 0.40 -6.90 11.27
N GLY A 130 1.63 -6.40 11.17
CA GLY A 130 2.78 -7.16 10.68
C GLY A 130 3.96 -6.25 10.35
N TYR A 131 5.10 -6.85 10.01
CA TYR A 131 6.36 -6.16 9.73
C TYR A 131 6.58 -5.89 8.23
N ASN A 132 7.51 -4.98 7.93
CA ASN A 132 8.03 -4.73 6.59
C ASN A 132 6.95 -4.33 5.56
N VAL A 133 5.89 -3.68 6.06
CA VAL A 133 4.74 -3.25 5.24
C VAL A 133 5.18 -2.20 4.24
N GLY A 134 4.56 -2.18 3.08
CA GLY A 134 4.84 -1.20 2.05
C GLY A 134 3.58 -0.66 1.38
N LEU A 135 3.78 0.44 0.66
CA LEU A 135 2.80 1.08 -0.21
C LEU A 135 3.43 1.20 -1.60
N ILE A 136 2.69 0.78 -2.61
CA ILE A 136 2.99 1.02 -4.01
C ILE A 136 2.04 2.12 -4.48
N THR A 137 2.62 3.14 -5.10
CA THR A 137 1.91 4.17 -5.86
C THR A 137 2.34 4.05 -7.32
N ILE A 138 1.39 3.99 -8.23
CA ILE A 138 1.61 3.94 -9.67
C ILE A 138 1.01 5.20 -10.29
N VAL A 139 1.81 5.91 -11.05
CA VAL A 139 1.36 7.02 -11.89
C VAL A 139 1.37 6.56 -13.33
N THR A 140 0.18 6.35 -13.87
CA THR A 140 -0.01 6.01 -15.27
C THR A 140 0.04 7.29 -16.09
N VAL A 141 0.93 7.31 -17.07
CA VAL A 141 1.21 8.47 -17.92
C VAL A 141 0.92 8.12 -19.38
N ASN A 142 0.23 9.00 -20.09
CA ASN A 142 -0.08 8.82 -21.51
C ASN A 142 1.11 9.22 -22.43
N ALA A 143 0.95 9.05 -23.74
CA ALA A 143 1.97 9.42 -24.73
C ALA A 143 2.34 10.92 -24.71
N GLN A 144 1.44 11.79 -24.25
CA GLN A 144 1.65 13.24 -24.10
C GLN A 144 2.39 13.61 -22.81
N LYS A 145 2.89 12.62 -22.06
CA LYS A 145 3.55 12.80 -20.75
C LYS A 145 2.63 13.45 -19.70
N GLN A 146 1.33 13.19 -19.78
CA GLN A 146 0.34 13.63 -18.79
C GLN A 146 -0.01 12.46 -17.86
N PRO A 147 0.01 12.66 -16.52
CA PRO A 147 -0.47 11.66 -15.58
C PRO A 147 -1.99 11.56 -15.70
N VAL A 148 -2.51 10.38 -16.06
CA VAL A 148 -3.94 10.14 -16.28
C VAL A 148 -4.59 9.40 -15.11
N LEU A 149 -3.85 8.56 -14.41
CA LEU A 149 -4.39 7.75 -13.32
C LEU A 149 -3.33 7.59 -12.23
N ILE A 150 -3.73 7.83 -10.97
CA ILE A 150 -2.94 7.48 -9.79
C ILE A 150 -3.58 6.26 -9.17
N THR A 151 -2.82 5.17 -9.10
CA THR A 151 -3.23 3.95 -8.39
C THR A 151 -2.38 3.81 -7.16
N SER A 152 -2.95 3.46 -6.01
CA SER A 152 -2.11 3.01 -4.89
C SER A 152 -2.70 1.82 -4.15
N VAL A 153 -1.81 1.00 -3.61
CA VAL A 153 -2.13 -0.28 -2.99
C VAL A 153 -1.03 -0.63 -2.00
N HIS A 154 -1.36 -1.31 -0.91
CA HIS A 154 -0.32 -1.86 -0.03
C HIS A 154 0.38 -3.06 -0.68
N THR A 155 1.61 -3.36 -0.27
CA THR A 155 2.40 -4.46 -0.84
C THR A 155 1.83 -5.86 -0.57
N CYS A 156 0.77 -5.96 0.26
CA CYS A 156 -0.10 -7.12 0.44
C CYS A 156 -1.11 -7.36 -0.72
N GLY A 157 -1.32 -6.37 -1.60
CA GLY A 157 -2.43 -6.34 -2.56
C GLY A 157 -3.75 -5.76 -2.02
N CYS A 158 -3.73 -5.25 -0.78
CA CYS A 158 -4.88 -4.71 -0.07
C CYS A 158 -4.95 -3.17 -0.08
N TYR A 159 -6.11 -2.59 0.23
CA TYR A 159 -6.35 -1.13 0.22
C TYR A 159 -6.13 -0.42 -1.13
N LEU A 160 -6.47 -1.10 -2.21
CA LEU A 160 -6.43 -0.53 -3.55
C LEU A 160 -7.31 0.73 -3.65
N ASN A 161 -6.76 1.78 -4.27
CA ASN A 161 -7.49 2.97 -4.69
C ASN A 161 -7.04 3.42 -6.08
N PHE A 162 -7.95 4.11 -6.76
CA PHE A 162 -7.74 4.71 -8.07
C PHE A 162 -8.21 6.16 -8.01
N ILE A 163 -7.37 7.10 -8.42
CA ILE A 163 -7.72 8.52 -8.51
C ILE A 163 -7.41 8.95 -9.95
N PRO A 164 -8.43 9.07 -10.83
CA PRO A 164 -8.22 9.61 -12.15
C PRO A 164 -7.85 11.08 -12.06
N THR A 165 -7.16 11.59 -13.08
CA THR A 165 -6.83 13.02 -13.17
C THR A 165 -7.71 13.72 -14.21
N SER A 166 -7.63 15.05 -14.23
CA SER A 166 -8.23 15.88 -15.30
C SER A 166 -7.75 15.53 -16.72
N TYR A 167 -6.68 14.74 -16.89
CA TYR A 167 -6.15 14.31 -18.18
C TYR A 167 -6.72 12.96 -18.66
N LEU A 168 -7.45 12.22 -17.82
CA LEU A 168 -8.11 10.98 -18.23
C LEU A 168 -9.50 11.27 -18.80
N PRO A 169 -9.80 10.86 -20.05
CA PRO A 169 -11.12 11.11 -20.62
C PRO A 169 -12.18 10.30 -19.87
N GLN A 170 -13.33 10.91 -19.59
CA GLN A 170 -14.40 10.31 -18.78
C GLN A 170 -14.90 8.96 -19.31
N LYS A 171 -14.81 8.70 -20.63
CA LYS A 171 -15.15 7.40 -21.24
C LYS A 171 -14.29 6.22 -20.74
N ALA A 172 -13.15 6.51 -20.11
CA ALA A 172 -12.26 5.52 -19.53
C ALA A 172 -12.62 5.17 -18.08
N PHE A 173 -13.55 5.91 -17.45
CA PHE A 173 -13.92 5.71 -16.05
C PHE A 173 -14.85 4.50 -15.93
N PRO A 174 -14.87 3.82 -14.76
CA PRO A 174 -15.90 2.84 -14.46
C PRO A 174 -17.31 3.42 -14.54
N GLU A 175 -18.29 2.56 -14.78
CA GLU A 175 -19.70 2.95 -14.80
C GLU A 175 -20.09 3.58 -13.44
N ALA A 176 -20.86 4.68 -13.50
CA ALA A 176 -21.33 5.42 -12.33
C ALA A 176 -20.22 5.96 -11.40
N TRP A 177 -19.02 6.24 -11.93
CA TRP A 177 -17.95 6.85 -11.14
C TRP A 177 -18.32 8.24 -10.61
N ASP A 178 -18.25 8.44 -9.29
CA ASP A 178 -18.46 9.73 -8.64
C ASP A 178 -17.18 10.56 -8.69
N ILE A 179 -17.16 11.59 -9.54
CA ILE A 179 -16.00 12.49 -9.70
C ILE A 179 -15.71 13.35 -8.47
N SER A 180 -16.69 13.52 -7.57
CA SER A 180 -16.52 14.37 -6.39
C SER A 180 -15.75 13.66 -5.30
N LYS A 181 -16.04 12.38 -5.06
CA LYS A 181 -15.46 11.61 -3.96
C LYS A 181 -15.60 10.11 -4.18
N GLN A 182 -14.77 9.36 -3.48
CA GLN A 182 -14.86 7.92 -3.36
C GLN A 182 -14.66 7.50 -1.90
N ARG A 183 -15.31 6.40 -1.49
CA ARG A 183 -15.12 5.79 -0.18
C ARG A 183 -14.29 4.53 -0.33
N VAL A 184 -13.12 4.51 0.29
CA VAL A 184 -12.17 3.40 0.20
C VAL A 184 -11.79 2.96 1.61
N TYR A 185 -12.30 1.81 2.05
CA TYR A 185 -11.99 1.20 3.34
C TYR A 185 -12.08 2.14 4.56
N GLY A 186 -13.12 2.97 4.60
CA GLY A 186 -13.36 3.94 5.68
C GLY A 186 -12.77 5.32 5.44
N GLU A 187 -11.94 5.48 4.41
CA GLU A 187 -11.38 6.77 3.99
C GLU A 187 -12.25 7.43 2.91
N THR A 188 -12.22 8.76 2.85
CA THR A 188 -12.87 9.54 1.79
C THR A 188 -11.80 10.24 0.98
N LEU A 189 -11.65 9.82 -0.28
CA LEU A 189 -10.67 10.35 -1.22
C LEU A 189 -11.37 11.15 -2.32
N PRO A 190 -10.67 12.05 -3.04
CA PRO A 190 -11.24 12.71 -4.21
C PRO A 190 -11.59 11.68 -5.29
N GLY A 191 -12.72 11.89 -5.96
CA GLY A 191 -13.13 11.08 -7.12
C GLY A 191 -12.36 11.47 -8.40
N LEU A 192 -11.77 12.66 -8.42
CA LEU A 192 -10.96 13.20 -9.51
C LEU A 192 -9.89 14.12 -8.93
N LEU A 193 -8.65 13.96 -9.36
CA LEU A 193 -7.59 14.90 -9.06
C LEU A 193 -7.47 15.93 -10.19
N ALA A 194 -7.94 17.14 -9.95
CA ALA A 194 -7.79 18.24 -10.89
C ALA A 194 -6.32 18.69 -10.94
N LEU A 195 -5.65 18.39 -12.05
CA LEU A 195 -4.28 18.81 -12.32
C LEU A 195 -4.29 19.94 -13.34
N SER A 196 -3.55 21.01 -13.06
CA SER A 196 -3.31 22.08 -14.02
C SER A 196 -2.12 21.75 -14.93
N GLU A 197 -1.87 22.57 -15.95
CA GLU A 197 -0.62 22.48 -16.73
C GLU A 197 0.61 22.73 -15.86
N SER A 198 0.47 23.51 -14.78
CA SER A 198 1.56 23.79 -13.84
C SER A 198 2.01 22.53 -13.08
N ALA A 199 1.12 21.54 -12.91
CA ALA A 199 1.45 20.22 -12.36
C ALA A 199 2.36 19.42 -13.29
N LEU A 200 2.23 19.60 -14.62
CA LEU A 200 3.13 18.96 -15.59
C LEU A 200 4.57 19.47 -15.48
N ASN A 201 4.74 20.67 -14.93
CA ASN A 201 6.02 21.37 -14.78
C ASN A 201 6.49 21.43 -13.32
N ARG A 202 5.92 20.60 -12.42
CA ARG A 202 6.29 20.51 -10.99
C ARG A 202 6.11 21.81 -10.18
N GLN A 203 5.44 22.83 -10.73
CA GLN A 203 5.02 24.03 -9.99
C GLN A 203 3.92 23.66 -8.99
N GLU A 204 3.11 22.69 -9.35
CA GLU A 204 2.17 21.98 -8.49
C GLU A 204 2.65 20.54 -8.31
N GLN A 205 2.64 20.04 -7.08
CA GLN A 205 3.01 18.67 -6.78
C GLN A 205 1.82 17.98 -6.14
N TYR A 206 1.42 16.83 -6.68
CA TYR A 206 0.37 16.08 -6.04
C TYR A 206 0.94 15.31 -4.84
N TYR A 207 0.12 15.17 -3.81
CA TYR A 207 0.48 14.51 -2.57
C TYR A 207 -0.47 13.36 -2.26
N LEU A 208 0.03 12.40 -1.47
CA LEU A 208 -0.76 11.37 -0.83
C LEU A 208 -0.59 11.49 0.69
N ALA A 209 -1.69 11.68 1.40
CA ALA A 209 -1.72 11.69 2.85
C ALA A 209 -1.92 10.27 3.39
N LEU A 210 -1.06 9.86 4.32
CA LEU A 210 -1.00 8.51 4.88
C LEU A 210 -1.45 8.51 6.34
N ARG A 211 -2.42 7.64 6.62
CA ARG A 211 -3.01 7.42 7.94
C ARG A 211 -1.98 6.82 8.88
N LYS A 212 -1.86 7.36 10.10
CA LYS A 212 -1.02 6.77 11.15
C LYS A 212 -1.38 5.31 11.43
N GLY A 213 -0.40 4.49 11.79
CA GLY A 213 -0.54 3.10 12.22
C GLY A 213 -0.92 2.11 11.14
N THR A 214 -1.73 2.51 10.15
CA THR A 214 -2.17 1.64 9.04
C THR A 214 -1.49 1.97 7.71
N HIS A 215 -0.98 3.18 7.53
CA HIS A 215 -0.30 3.65 6.32
C HIS A 215 -1.20 3.64 5.08
N ARG A 216 -2.52 3.66 5.27
CA ARG A 216 -3.50 3.77 4.18
C ARG A 216 -3.48 5.18 3.61
N VAL A 217 -3.72 5.30 2.31
CA VAL A 217 -3.99 6.61 1.71
C VAL A 217 -5.35 7.10 2.22
N MET A 218 -5.32 8.20 2.96
CA MET A 218 -6.50 8.85 3.56
C MET A 218 -6.85 10.18 2.88
N GLY A 219 -5.95 10.71 2.05
CA GLY A 219 -6.16 11.93 1.31
C GLY A 219 -5.23 12.02 0.12
N ALA A 220 -5.65 12.79 -0.87
CA ALA A 220 -4.83 13.14 -2.01
C ALA A 220 -5.23 14.54 -2.49
N GLY A 221 -4.29 15.25 -3.07
CA GLY A 221 -4.52 16.61 -3.55
C GLY A 221 -3.30 17.16 -4.24
N VAL A 222 -3.32 18.46 -4.49
CA VAL A 222 -2.21 19.22 -5.06
C VAL A 222 -1.73 20.23 -4.04
N ILE A 223 -0.41 20.39 -3.92
CA ILE A 223 0.22 21.44 -3.14
C ILE A 223 1.08 22.31 -4.06
N GLY A 224 1.08 23.61 -3.78
CA GLY A 224 1.95 24.56 -4.48
C GLY A 224 3.44 24.35 -4.18
N PRO A 225 4.32 25.15 -4.80
CA PRO A 225 5.75 24.90 -4.84
C PRO A 225 6.49 25.13 -3.51
N ASP A 226 5.82 25.71 -2.52
CA ASP A 226 6.46 26.10 -1.25
C ASP A 226 5.85 25.38 -0.03
N PRO A 227 6.50 24.33 0.48
CA PRO A 227 6.19 23.76 1.78
C PRO A 227 6.80 24.55 2.95
N ALA A 228 7.47 25.70 2.75
CA ALA A 228 8.15 26.47 3.80
C ALA A 228 7.23 27.26 4.75
N GLU A 229 5.98 26.82 4.95
CA GLU A 229 5.17 27.26 6.08
C GLU A 229 5.73 26.65 7.38
N SER A 230 6.65 27.41 7.98
CA SER A 230 7.29 27.46 9.30
C SER A 230 7.20 26.35 10.38
N ASN A 231 6.54 25.20 10.21
CA ASN A 231 6.47 24.15 11.26
C ASN A 231 6.42 22.71 10.71
N ARG A 232 6.86 22.47 9.47
CA ARG A 232 6.79 21.15 8.83
C ARG A 232 8.13 20.41 8.93
N GLU A 233 8.08 19.14 9.36
CA GLU A 233 9.26 18.26 9.35
C GLU A 233 9.44 17.72 7.92
N ILE A 234 10.46 18.24 7.22
CA ILE A 234 10.73 17.89 5.81
C ILE A 234 11.80 16.81 5.73
N PHE A 235 11.48 15.72 5.06
CA PHE A 235 12.38 14.62 4.76
C PHE A 235 12.70 14.61 3.27
N ARG A 236 13.98 14.65 2.95
CA ARG A 236 14.47 14.45 1.59
C ARG A 236 14.61 12.95 1.35
N VAL A 237 13.90 12.44 0.36
CA VAL A 237 13.80 11.01 0.08
C VAL A 237 14.61 10.65 -1.17
N PRO A 238 15.77 10.00 -1.01
CA PRO A 238 16.51 9.49 -2.17
C PRO A 238 15.69 8.43 -2.90
N MET A 239 15.78 8.45 -4.23
CA MET A 239 15.18 7.46 -5.10
C MET A 239 16.18 6.36 -5.43
N PHE A 240 15.71 5.11 -5.41
CA PHE A 240 16.52 3.92 -5.66
C PHE A 240 15.84 3.04 -6.71
N PRO A 241 16.58 2.42 -7.64
CA PRO A 241 16.01 1.40 -8.50
C PRO A 241 15.42 0.25 -7.66
N ILE A 242 14.25 -0.26 -8.05
CA ILE A 242 13.55 -1.32 -7.30
C ILE A 242 14.39 -2.60 -7.17
N GLU A 243 15.30 -2.83 -8.12
CA GLU A 243 16.21 -3.97 -8.17
C GLU A 243 17.15 -4.04 -6.95
N LEU A 244 17.41 -2.91 -6.29
CA LEU A 244 18.21 -2.89 -5.07
C LEU A 244 17.55 -3.65 -3.91
N LEU A 245 16.24 -3.87 -3.95
CA LEU A 245 15.55 -4.74 -3.00
C LEU A 245 15.99 -6.21 -3.12
N GLN A 246 16.59 -6.63 -4.24
CA GLN A 246 17.12 -7.99 -4.40
C GLN A 246 18.52 -8.16 -3.80
N ALA A 247 19.20 -7.07 -3.45
CA ALA A 247 20.61 -7.07 -3.00
C ALA A 247 20.86 -6.04 -1.89
N LEU A 248 20.18 -6.19 -0.75
CA LEU A 248 20.42 -5.38 0.44
C LEU A 248 21.82 -5.66 1.01
N PRO A 249 22.61 -4.62 1.37
CA PRO A 249 23.92 -4.80 1.99
C PRO A 249 23.86 -5.59 3.30
N LEU A 250 24.79 -6.55 3.46
CA LEU A 250 24.93 -7.40 4.64
C LEU A 250 26.44 -7.67 4.90
N GLY A 251 27.11 -6.68 5.50
CA GLY A 251 28.57 -6.71 5.66
C GLY A 251 29.27 -6.65 4.30
N GLU A 252 30.11 -7.65 3.99
CA GLU A 252 30.78 -7.80 2.69
C GLU A 252 29.92 -8.53 1.64
N THR A 253 28.72 -8.97 2.02
CA THR A 253 27.80 -9.72 1.16
C THR A 253 26.49 -8.97 0.97
N THR A 254 25.55 -9.56 0.23
CA THR A 254 24.20 -9.02 0.04
C THR A 254 23.14 -10.08 0.30
N THR A 255 21.93 -9.65 0.65
CA THR A 255 20.75 -10.52 0.75
C THR A 255 19.52 -9.83 0.15
N GLY A 256 18.60 -10.58 -0.45
CA GLY A 256 17.34 -10.01 -0.93
C GLY A 256 16.38 -9.67 0.20
N PHE A 257 15.53 -8.67 -0.02
CA PHE A 257 14.38 -8.35 0.82
C PHE A 257 13.28 -9.41 0.75
N TYR A 258 13.25 -10.17 -0.35
CA TYR A 258 12.30 -11.24 -0.62
C TYR A 258 12.91 -12.62 -0.38
N ASP A 259 12.05 -13.58 -0.04
CA ASP A 259 12.35 -15.00 -0.09
C ASP A 259 12.54 -15.41 -1.56
N THR A 260 13.64 -16.10 -1.88
CA THR A 260 14.01 -16.45 -3.27
C THR A 260 13.71 -17.90 -3.62
N GLN A 261 13.28 -18.71 -2.66
CA GLN A 261 13.09 -20.16 -2.81
C GLN A 261 11.92 -20.67 -1.97
N GLY A 262 11.43 -21.86 -2.32
CA GLY A 262 10.36 -22.57 -1.60
C GLY A 262 8.98 -21.94 -1.77
N PHE A 263 8.04 -22.37 -0.92
CA PHE A 263 6.64 -21.91 -0.94
C PHE A 263 6.45 -20.42 -0.65
N ARG A 264 7.50 -19.76 -0.16
CA ARG A 264 7.52 -18.32 0.13
C ARG A 264 8.26 -17.50 -0.93
N LYS A 265 8.74 -18.10 -2.03
CA LYS A 265 9.39 -17.36 -3.11
C LYS A 265 8.53 -16.14 -3.50
N GLY A 266 9.12 -14.94 -3.50
CA GLY A 266 8.43 -13.67 -3.84
C GLY A 266 7.82 -12.93 -2.65
N TYR A 267 7.67 -13.56 -1.49
CA TYR A 267 7.18 -12.86 -0.29
C TYR A 267 8.30 -12.09 0.39
N VAL A 268 7.98 -10.96 1.01
CA VAL A 268 8.91 -10.19 1.83
C VAL A 268 9.32 -11.02 3.04
N LYS A 269 10.63 -11.17 3.26
CA LYS A 269 11.16 -11.93 4.39
C LYS A 269 10.66 -11.33 5.71
N GLY A 270 10.12 -12.19 6.56
CA GLY A 270 9.58 -11.78 7.87
C GLY A 270 8.28 -10.96 7.81
N SER A 271 7.66 -10.77 6.63
CA SER A 271 6.27 -10.30 6.58
C SER A 271 5.38 -11.43 7.08
N PHE A 272 4.70 -11.18 8.19
CA PHE A 272 3.78 -12.12 8.82
C PHE A 272 2.52 -11.40 9.26
N LYS A 273 1.36 -11.90 8.81
CA LYS A 273 0.03 -11.33 9.06
C LYS A 273 -0.87 -12.33 9.80
N PRO A 274 -0.73 -12.46 11.13
CA PRO A 274 -1.39 -13.52 11.88
C PRO A 274 -2.93 -13.47 11.77
N TYR A 275 -3.52 -12.27 11.84
CA TYR A 275 -4.96 -12.13 11.85
C TYR A 275 -5.59 -12.32 10.46
N GLU A 276 -4.99 -11.76 9.40
CA GLU A 276 -5.46 -12.00 8.03
C GLU A 276 -5.38 -13.49 7.68
N ARG A 277 -4.26 -14.14 8.01
CA ARG A 277 -4.13 -15.58 7.83
C ARG A 277 -5.19 -16.35 8.60
N LEU A 278 -5.45 -16.03 9.87
CA LEU A 278 -6.45 -16.73 10.68
C LEU A 278 -7.88 -16.52 10.16
N LEU A 279 -8.23 -15.29 9.80
CA LEU A 279 -9.61 -14.90 9.54
C LEU A 279 -10.01 -14.97 8.06
N MET A 280 -9.03 -14.90 7.15
CA MET A 280 -9.28 -14.72 5.73
C MET A 280 -8.80 -15.87 4.84
N SER A 281 -7.77 -16.62 5.26
CA SER A 281 -7.15 -17.65 4.40
C SER A 281 -8.11 -18.73 3.92
N TRP A 282 -9.05 -19.14 4.76
CA TRP A 282 -9.94 -20.27 4.50
C TRP A 282 -10.94 -20.00 3.37
N TRP A 283 -11.43 -18.76 3.22
CA TRP A 283 -12.36 -18.40 2.15
C TRP A 283 -11.68 -17.74 0.96
N ALA A 284 -10.54 -17.08 1.19
CA ALA A 284 -9.70 -16.58 0.10
C ALA A 284 -8.87 -17.70 -0.55
N MET A 285 -8.81 -18.90 0.04
CA MET A 285 -7.99 -20.03 -0.38
C MET A 285 -6.50 -19.70 -0.52
N ASP A 286 -5.97 -18.82 0.33
CA ASP A 286 -4.56 -18.43 0.35
C ASP A 286 -4.03 -18.37 1.79
N TRP A 287 -3.04 -19.19 2.09
CA TRP A 287 -2.41 -19.24 3.39
C TRP A 287 -1.52 -18.01 3.69
N HIS A 288 -1.03 -17.35 2.64
CA HIS A 288 -0.17 -16.17 2.71
C HIS A 288 -0.95 -14.88 2.42
N ILE A 289 -2.27 -14.91 2.53
CA ILE A 289 -3.11 -13.73 2.39
C ILE A 289 -2.63 -12.59 3.30
N GLY A 290 -2.56 -11.38 2.73
CA GLY A 290 -2.13 -10.18 3.43
C GLY A 290 -0.61 -10.04 3.52
N GLU A 291 0.17 -11.08 3.25
CA GLU A 291 1.63 -10.97 3.32
C GLU A 291 2.17 -10.11 2.18
N ASP A 292 3.12 -9.23 2.53
CA ASP A 292 3.75 -8.33 1.60
C ASP A 292 4.61 -9.11 0.59
N LYS A 293 4.55 -8.73 -0.68
CA LYS A 293 5.21 -9.47 -1.77
C LYS A 293 5.99 -8.57 -2.73
N ASP A 294 6.76 -9.22 -3.58
CA ASP A 294 7.48 -8.60 -4.69
C ASP A 294 6.49 -8.13 -5.77
N TYR A 295 6.80 -7.01 -6.42
CA TYR A 295 5.97 -6.47 -7.50
C TYR A 295 6.69 -6.69 -8.83
N GLY A 296 6.25 -7.69 -9.57
CA GLY A 296 6.91 -8.16 -10.78
C GLY A 296 6.16 -9.34 -11.41
N PRO A 297 6.66 -9.85 -12.57
CA PRO A 297 6.03 -10.96 -13.26
C PRO A 297 6.03 -12.22 -12.39
N ALA A 298 4.90 -12.92 -12.33
CA ALA A 298 4.73 -14.10 -11.47
C ALA A 298 5.73 -15.22 -11.78
N GLU A 299 6.11 -15.38 -13.05
CA GLU A 299 7.16 -16.29 -13.51
C GLU A 299 8.54 -15.98 -12.90
N THR A 300 8.81 -14.70 -12.61
CA THR A 300 10.05 -14.24 -11.99
C THR A 300 9.94 -14.27 -10.47
N THR A 301 8.93 -13.59 -9.93
CA THR A 301 8.73 -13.39 -8.48
C THR A 301 8.26 -14.66 -7.77
N GLY A 302 7.57 -15.57 -8.46
CA GLY A 302 6.93 -16.75 -7.88
C GLY A 302 5.56 -16.47 -7.25
N THR A 303 5.04 -15.25 -7.33
CA THR A 303 3.75 -14.86 -6.75
C THR A 303 2.97 -13.92 -7.66
N VAL A 304 1.65 -14.07 -7.66
CA VAL A 304 0.72 -13.14 -8.31
C VAL A 304 0.44 -11.96 -7.39
N PHE A 305 0.55 -10.73 -7.91
CA PHE A 305 0.19 -9.52 -7.16
C PHE A 305 -1.31 -9.23 -7.28
N TYR A 306 -2.13 -10.16 -6.79
CA TYR A 306 -3.57 -10.05 -6.86
C TYR A 306 -4.11 -8.96 -5.92
N THR A 307 -5.18 -8.31 -6.33
CA THR A 307 -5.87 -7.24 -5.56
C THR A 307 -7.30 -7.61 -5.17
N SER A 308 -7.79 -8.75 -5.62
CA SER A 308 -9.10 -9.30 -5.27
C SER A 308 -8.99 -10.49 -4.33
N LEU A 309 -9.88 -10.56 -3.34
CA LEU A 309 -10.01 -11.72 -2.46
C LEU A 309 -10.81 -12.88 -3.09
N LYS A 310 -11.38 -12.67 -4.28
CA LYS A 310 -12.04 -13.73 -5.06
C LYS A 310 -10.98 -14.67 -5.60
N PHE A 311 -10.86 -15.87 -5.03
CA PHE A 311 -9.80 -16.81 -5.41
C PHE A 311 -9.82 -17.19 -6.89
N TRP A 312 -11.00 -17.17 -7.53
CA TRP A 312 -11.18 -17.43 -8.96
C TRP A 312 -10.86 -16.24 -9.87
N ALA A 313 -10.49 -15.08 -9.32
CA ALA A 313 -10.18 -13.87 -10.07
C ALA A 313 -8.76 -13.32 -9.78
N ARG A 314 -7.84 -14.19 -9.32
CA ARG A 314 -6.50 -13.76 -8.91
C ARG A 314 -5.66 -13.26 -10.06
N GLU A 315 -5.68 -13.99 -11.18
CA GLU A 315 -4.93 -13.63 -12.38
C GLU A 315 -5.49 -12.35 -13.02
N GLU A 316 -6.82 -12.24 -13.09
CA GLU A 316 -7.50 -11.07 -13.64
C GLU A 316 -7.30 -9.82 -12.78
N SER A 317 -7.06 -10.00 -11.47
CA SER A 317 -6.76 -8.90 -10.54
C SER A 317 -5.26 -8.73 -10.26
N ASP A 318 -4.39 -9.39 -11.03
CA ASP A 318 -2.94 -9.25 -10.93
C ASP A 318 -2.50 -7.87 -11.41
N MET A 319 -2.08 -7.03 -10.48
CA MET A 319 -1.66 -5.67 -10.78
C MET A 319 -0.37 -5.62 -11.61
N TRP A 320 0.40 -6.70 -11.72
CA TRP A 320 1.52 -6.73 -12.67
C TRP A 320 1.03 -6.76 -14.13
N ASN A 321 -0.02 -7.53 -14.42
CA ASN A 321 -0.74 -7.46 -15.69
C ASN A 321 -1.70 -6.26 -15.71
N PHE A 322 -1.13 -5.07 -15.71
CA PHE A 322 -1.85 -3.81 -15.51
C PHE A 322 -3.06 -3.60 -16.44
N PRO A 323 -3.01 -3.92 -17.76
CA PRO A 323 -4.18 -3.81 -18.64
C PRO A 323 -5.38 -4.66 -18.20
N GLU A 324 -5.16 -5.94 -17.91
CA GLU A 324 -6.22 -6.85 -17.46
C GLU A 324 -6.71 -6.47 -16.05
N PHE A 325 -5.79 -6.06 -15.17
CA PHE A 325 -6.13 -5.52 -13.86
C PHE A 325 -7.05 -4.29 -13.94
N LEU A 326 -6.77 -3.33 -14.83
CA LEU A 326 -7.62 -2.17 -15.03
C LEU A 326 -9.02 -2.58 -15.51
N LYS A 327 -9.09 -3.48 -16.49
CA LYS A 327 -10.35 -4.03 -17.01
C LYS A 327 -11.15 -4.76 -15.93
N TYR A 328 -10.51 -5.56 -15.08
CA TYR A 328 -11.14 -6.23 -13.95
C TYR A 328 -11.80 -5.25 -12.98
N TRP A 329 -11.18 -4.09 -12.77
CA TRP A 329 -11.73 -3.01 -11.93
C TRP A 329 -12.64 -2.03 -12.70
N GLY A 330 -12.97 -2.32 -13.96
CA GLY A 330 -13.92 -1.54 -14.76
C GLY A 330 -13.33 -0.30 -15.43
N TRP A 331 -12.01 -0.11 -15.40
CA TRP A 331 -11.34 0.98 -16.11
C TRP A 331 -11.16 0.62 -17.59
N ASN A 332 -11.40 1.58 -18.47
CA ASN A 332 -11.31 1.44 -19.92
C ASN A 332 -10.22 2.37 -20.49
N LEU A 333 -8.98 2.15 -20.02
CA LEU A 333 -7.80 2.89 -20.50
C LEU A 333 -7.37 2.46 -21.89
#